data_AF-A0A6N7MEG1-F1
#
_entry.id   AF-A0A6N7MEG1-F1
#
_cell.length_a   1.000
_cell.length_b   1.000
_cell.length_c   1.000
_cell.angle_alpha   90.00
_cell.angle_beta   90.00
_cell.angle_gamma   90.00
#
_symmetry.space_group_name_H-M   'P 1'
#
loop_
_entity.id
_entity.type
_entity.pdbx_description
1 polymer ?
#
loop_
_entity_poly.entity_id
_entity_poly.type
_entity_poly.pdbx_seq_one_letter_code
_entity_poly.pdbx_strand_id
1 'polypeptide(L)'
;MATKENNTSSNNSYKLIGYWISTSDYDYETMIDLYRSKRYHWALFMGHLSIEKLLKAYYVKVKRENPPFIHNLLRLAEKADLELDNEQKNILATLTTFNINTRYDDYKLSFYKTCTREFTKKWIEHIKDYRQWIKELLK
;
A
#
# COMPACT_ATOMS: atom_id res chain seq x y z
N MET A 1 -0.98 -15.04 -39.16
CA MET A 1 0.17 -14.73 -38.27
C MET A 1 -0.26 -13.63 -37.30
N ALA A 2 -0.74 -13.99 -36.09
CA ALA A 2 -1.04 -13.03 -35.01
C ALA A 2 -1.19 -13.79 -33.68
N THR A 3 -0.09 -14.32 -33.11
CA THR A 3 -0.17 -15.05 -31.83
C THR A 3 1.03 -14.87 -30.88
N LYS A 4 2.10 -14.15 -31.26
CA LYS A 4 3.32 -14.05 -30.41
C LYS A 4 3.42 -12.78 -29.56
N GLU A 5 2.81 -11.66 -29.93
CA GLU A 5 2.93 -10.40 -29.17
C GLU A 5 2.01 -10.34 -27.95
N ASN A 6 0.77 -10.86 -28.05
CA ASN A 6 -0.19 -10.84 -26.95
C ASN A 6 0.18 -11.76 -25.77
N ASN A 7 1.02 -12.77 -25.99
CA ASN A 7 1.38 -13.76 -24.97
C ASN A 7 2.60 -13.35 -24.12
N THR A 8 3.42 -12.41 -24.62
CA THR A 8 4.62 -11.93 -23.93
C THR A 8 4.29 -10.78 -22.98
N SER A 9 3.37 -9.89 -23.39
CA SER A 9 2.88 -8.76 -22.58
C SER A 9 2.08 -9.24 -21.36
N SER A 10 1.19 -10.23 -21.55
CA SER A 10 0.39 -10.81 -20.45
C SER A 10 1.28 -11.45 -19.37
N ASN A 11 2.29 -12.23 -19.78
CA ASN A 11 3.23 -12.89 -18.86
C ASN A 11 4.08 -11.88 -18.06
N ASN A 12 4.40 -10.72 -18.65
CA ASN A 12 5.13 -9.67 -17.95
C ASN A 12 4.26 -8.98 -16.88
N SER A 13 2.99 -8.70 -17.18
CA SER A 13 2.05 -8.09 -16.23
C SER A 13 1.77 -8.99 -15.03
N TYR A 14 1.60 -10.31 -15.23
CA TYR A 14 1.43 -11.25 -14.11
C TYR A 14 2.67 -11.32 -13.21
N LYS A 15 3.87 -11.30 -13.78
CA LYS A 15 5.13 -11.22 -13.00
C LYS A 15 5.21 -9.93 -12.19
N LEU A 16 4.84 -8.80 -12.79
CA LEU A 16 4.85 -7.50 -12.10
C LEU A 16 3.81 -7.44 -10.96
N ILE A 17 2.61 -7.98 -11.18
CA ILE A 17 1.58 -8.12 -10.13
C ILE A 17 2.11 -9.00 -8.99
N GLY A 18 2.70 -10.16 -9.30
CA GLY A 18 3.29 -11.06 -8.29
C GLY A 18 4.44 -10.42 -7.52
N TYR A 19 5.28 -9.63 -8.18
CA TYR A 19 6.32 -8.83 -7.54
C TYR A 19 5.75 -7.83 -6.53
N TRP A 20 4.72 -7.07 -6.92
CA TRP A 20 4.08 -6.12 -6.02
C TRP A 20 3.40 -6.79 -4.82
N ILE A 21 2.72 -7.92 -5.03
CA ILE A 21 2.09 -8.68 -3.95
C ILE A 21 3.15 -9.18 -2.97
N SER A 22 4.17 -9.88 -3.45
CA SER A 22 5.22 -10.48 -2.62
C SER A 22 6.02 -9.42 -1.84
N THR A 23 6.37 -8.30 -2.47
CA THR A 23 7.05 -7.21 -1.77
C THR A 23 6.14 -6.47 -0.78
N SER A 24 4.82 -6.45 -1.00
CA SER A 24 3.90 -5.93 0.02
C SER A 24 3.75 -6.85 1.23
N ASP A 25 3.85 -8.17 1.01
CA ASP A 25 3.79 -9.18 2.07
C ASP A 25 5.03 -9.09 2.95
N TYR A 26 6.20 -8.94 2.34
CA TYR A 26 7.44 -8.67 3.06
C TYR A 26 7.37 -7.38 3.89
N ASP A 27 6.82 -6.30 3.34
CA ASP A 27 6.64 -5.05 4.07
C ASP A 27 5.69 -5.20 5.27
N TYR A 28 4.64 -5.99 5.11
CA TYR A 28 3.69 -6.27 6.18
C TYR A 28 4.33 -7.04 7.32
N GLU A 29 5.10 -8.10 7.03
CA GLU A 29 5.87 -8.81 8.07
C GLU A 29 6.85 -7.87 8.77
N THR A 30 7.55 -7.03 8.01
CA THR A 30 8.46 -6.02 8.57
C THR A 30 7.73 -5.03 9.49
N MET A 31 6.51 -4.59 9.13
CA MET A 31 5.67 -3.77 10.01
C MET A 31 5.42 -4.46 11.35
N ILE A 32 5.09 -5.76 11.33
CA ILE A 32 4.81 -6.52 12.54
C ILE A 32 6.07 -6.61 13.44
N ASP A 33 7.24 -6.84 12.86
CA ASP A 33 8.50 -6.92 13.60
C ASP A 33 8.91 -5.58 14.20
N LEU A 34 8.69 -4.48 13.49
CA LEU A 34 8.92 -3.12 13.99
C LEU A 34 7.96 -2.78 15.13
N TYR A 35 6.70 -3.19 15.05
CA TYR A 35 5.73 -3.02 16.12
C TYR A 35 6.14 -3.79 17.38
N ARG A 36 6.56 -5.06 17.24
CA ARG A 36 7.10 -5.87 18.34
C ARG A 36 8.33 -5.23 18.99
N SER A 37 9.18 -4.62 18.16
CA SER A 37 10.38 -3.87 18.57
C SER A 37 10.08 -2.47 19.12
N LYS A 38 8.80 -2.10 19.29
CA LYS A 38 8.32 -0.79 19.76
C LYS A 38 8.72 0.39 18.87
N ARG A 39 9.05 0.15 17.61
CA ARG A 39 9.35 1.16 16.58
C ARG A 39 8.07 1.54 15.83
N TYR A 40 7.14 2.16 16.55
CA TYR A 40 5.76 2.35 16.12
C TYR A 40 5.57 3.17 14.83
N HIS A 41 6.27 4.29 14.69
CA HIS A 41 6.22 5.10 13.48
C HIS A 41 6.77 4.37 12.25
N TRP A 42 7.86 3.60 12.42
CA TRP A 42 8.42 2.78 11.35
C TRP A 42 7.47 1.65 10.97
N ALA A 43 6.77 1.05 11.95
CA ALA A 43 5.73 0.07 11.66
C ALA A 43 4.63 0.69 10.78
N LEU A 44 4.10 1.86 11.14
CA LEU A 44 3.08 2.55 10.34
C LEU A 44 3.56 2.93 8.93
N PHE A 45 4.84 3.33 8.81
CA PHE A 45 5.46 3.58 7.51
C PHE A 45 5.52 2.31 6.64
N MET A 46 5.92 1.18 7.21
CA MET A 46 5.91 -0.10 6.48
C MET A 46 4.48 -0.51 6.11
N GLY A 47 3.51 -0.22 6.96
CA GLY A 47 2.09 -0.37 6.66
C GLY A 47 1.63 0.44 5.45
N HIS A 48 2.05 1.71 5.36
CA HIS A 48 1.82 2.56 4.20
C HIS A 48 2.40 1.95 2.92
N LEU A 49 3.68 1.54 2.93
CA LEU A 49 4.33 0.93 1.75
C LEU A 49 3.65 -0.37 1.34
N SER A 50 3.23 -1.17 2.31
CA SER A 50 2.50 -2.42 2.08
C SER A 50 1.19 -2.17 1.31
N ILE A 51 0.40 -1.17 1.69
CA ILE A 51 -0.82 -0.79 0.95
C ILE A 51 -0.49 -0.17 -0.41
N GLU A 52 0.54 0.68 -0.50
CA GLU A 52 0.98 1.28 -1.77
C GLU A 52 1.28 0.20 -2.82
N LYS A 53 2.02 -0.84 -2.43
CA LYS A 53 2.39 -1.94 -3.32
C LYS A 53 1.18 -2.77 -3.77
N LEU A 54 0.21 -3.04 -2.89
CA LEU A 54 -1.01 -3.73 -3.31
C LEU A 54 -1.85 -2.88 -4.28
N LEU A 55 -1.97 -1.57 -4.06
CA LEU A 55 -2.64 -0.68 -4.99
C LEU A 55 -1.90 -0.61 -6.34
N LYS A 56 -0.56 -0.68 -6.35
CA LYS A 56 0.24 -0.82 -7.57
C LYS A 56 -0.02 -2.12 -8.30
N ALA A 57 -0.15 -3.24 -7.58
CA ALA A 57 -0.55 -4.52 -8.17
C ALA A 57 -1.94 -4.40 -8.84
N TYR A 58 -2.90 -3.77 -8.15
CA TYR A 58 -4.25 -3.57 -8.68
C TYR A 58 -4.25 -2.66 -9.91
N TYR A 59 -3.47 -1.58 -9.89
CA TYR A 59 -3.28 -0.71 -11.05
C TYR A 59 -2.79 -1.49 -12.27
N VAL A 60 -1.75 -2.33 -12.12
CA VAL A 60 -1.23 -3.14 -13.22
C VAL A 60 -2.29 -4.11 -13.74
N LYS A 61 -3.09 -4.72 -12.86
CA LYS A 61 -4.19 -5.63 -13.23
C LYS A 61 -5.23 -4.93 -14.12
N VAL A 62 -5.67 -3.72 -13.73
CA VAL A 62 -6.74 -2.99 -14.41
C VAL A 62 -6.24 -2.25 -15.65
N LYS A 63 -5.14 -1.50 -15.52
CA LYS A 63 -4.64 -0.62 -16.58
C LYS A 63 -3.69 -1.31 -17.56
N ARG A 64 -3.08 -2.44 -17.17
CA ARG A 64 -2.05 -3.16 -17.96
C ARG A 64 -0.82 -2.28 -18.28
N GLU A 65 -0.55 -1.31 -17.42
CA GLU A 65 0.54 -0.34 -17.54
C GLU A 65 1.34 -0.28 -16.24
N ASN A 66 2.52 0.33 -16.30
CA ASN A 66 3.32 0.59 -15.10
C ASN A 66 2.62 1.61 -14.19
N PRO A 67 2.57 1.37 -12.87
CA PRO A 67 1.94 2.31 -11.96
C PRO A 67 2.71 3.62 -11.89
N PRO A 68 2.03 4.75 -11.68
CA PRO A 68 2.67 6.06 -11.56
C PRO A 68 3.51 6.15 -10.28
N PHE A 69 4.55 7.00 -10.31
CA PHE A 69 5.39 7.30 -9.15
C PHE A 69 4.70 8.27 -8.18
N ILE A 70 3.66 7.80 -7.49
CA ILE A 70 2.84 8.56 -6.55
C ILE A 70 2.77 7.82 -5.21
N HIS A 71 2.95 8.56 -4.12
CA HIS A 71 2.84 8.03 -2.74
C HIS A 71 1.50 8.31 -2.08
N ASN A 72 0.67 9.18 -2.68
CA ASN A 72 -0.68 9.41 -2.17
C ASN A 72 -1.56 8.22 -2.56
N LEU A 73 -1.99 7.43 -1.55
CA LEU A 73 -2.68 6.17 -1.76
C LEU A 73 -4.07 6.37 -2.36
N LEU A 74 -4.79 7.41 -1.93
CA LEU A 74 -6.11 7.75 -2.48
C LEU A 74 -6.00 8.07 -3.97
N ARG A 75 -5.06 8.93 -4.36
CA ARG A 75 -4.81 9.25 -5.77
C ARG A 75 -4.37 8.05 -6.61
N LEU A 76 -3.62 7.12 -6.01
CA LEU A 76 -3.22 5.89 -6.69
C LEU A 76 -4.43 4.99 -6.95
N ALA A 77 -5.33 4.85 -5.98
CA ALA A 77 -6.58 4.11 -6.12
C ALA A 77 -7.52 4.73 -7.16
N GLU A 78 -7.70 6.06 -7.13
CA GLU A 78 -8.48 6.80 -8.13
C GLU A 78 -7.93 6.60 -9.54
N LYS A 79 -6.60 6.66 -9.71
CA LYS A 79 -5.95 6.41 -11.00
C LYS A 79 -6.07 4.96 -11.47
N ALA A 80 -6.36 4.02 -10.57
CA ALA A 80 -6.62 2.63 -10.90
C ALA A 80 -8.10 2.34 -11.19
N ASP A 81 -8.96 3.37 -11.23
CA ASP A 81 -10.42 3.26 -11.31
C ASP A 81 -11.00 2.36 -10.21
N LEU A 82 -10.40 2.40 -9.01
CA LEU A 82 -10.90 1.66 -7.87
C LEU A 82 -12.06 2.42 -7.23
N GLU A 83 -13.25 1.82 -7.26
CA GLU A 83 -14.42 2.34 -6.56
C GLU A 83 -14.24 2.22 -5.05
N LEU A 84 -14.34 3.35 -4.35
CA LEU A 84 -14.11 3.44 -2.92
C LEU A 84 -15.29 4.11 -2.22
N ASP A 85 -15.73 3.52 -1.11
CA ASP A 85 -16.63 4.21 -0.19
C ASP A 85 -15.91 5.30 0.63
N ASN A 86 -16.66 6.06 1.41
CA ASN A 86 -16.12 7.15 2.20
C ASN A 86 -15.16 6.69 3.31
N GLU A 87 -15.39 5.51 3.89
CA GLU A 87 -14.53 4.95 4.93
C GLU A 87 -13.18 4.55 4.34
N GLN A 88 -13.19 3.87 3.20
CA GLN A 88 -11.99 3.46 2.49
C GLN A 88 -11.17 4.67 2.04
N LYS A 89 -11.82 5.74 1.55
CA LYS A 89 -11.14 7.01 1.23
C LYS A 89 -10.43 7.60 2.44
N ASN A 90 -11.09 7.61 3.60
CA ASN A 90 -10.51 8.11 4.86
C ASN A 90 -9.34 7.25 5.35
N ILE A 91 -9.42 5.92 5.20
CA ILE A 91 -8.33 5.00 5.50
C ILE A 91 -7.10 5.33 4.63
N LEU A 92 -7.27 5.43 3.31
CA LEU A 92 -6.16 5.73 2.39
C LEU A 92 -5.55 7.12 2.62
N ALA A 93 -6.39 8.12 2.90
CA ALA A 93 -5.94 9.45 3.24
C ALA A 93 -5.08 9.44 4.52
N THR A 94 -5.53 8.71 5.55
CA THR A 94 -4.78 8.62 6.81
C THR A 94 -3.48 7.83 6.66
N LEU A 95 -3.52 6.67 5.99
CA LEU A 95 -2.32 5.88 5.71
C LEU A 95 -1.30 6.66 4.87
N THR A 96 -1.74 7.57 4.00
CA THR A 96 -0.83 8.47 3.27
C THR A 96 -0.03 9.37 4.22
N THR A 97 -0.59 9.75 5.37
CA THR A 97 0.12 10.59 6.36
C THR A 97 1.26 9.85 7.06
N PHE A 98 1.25 8.52 7.05
CA PHE A 98 2.32 7.69 7.63
C PHE A 98 3.57 7.64 6.76
N ASN A 99 3.53 8.26 5.57
CA ASN A 99 4.69 8.43 4.74
C ASN A 99 5.70 9.40 5.38
N ILE A 100 6.85 8.86 5.77
CA ILE A 100 7.93 9.61 6.45
C ILE A 100 8.71 10.55 5.54
N ASN A 101 8.50 10.52 4.21
CA ASN A 101 9.15 11.41 3.25
C ASN A 101 8.53 12.82 3.22
N THR A 102 7.66 13.15 4.18
CA THR A 102 6.98 14.44 4.29
C THR A 102 7.82 15.48 5.07
N ARG A 103 8.77 16.06 4.34
CA ARG A 103 9.43 17.40 4.35
C ARG A 103 9.43 18.39 5.55
N TYR A 104 8.77 18.17 6.70
CA TYR A 104 8.89 19.10 7.85
C TYR A 104 9.11 18.35 9.17
N ASP A 105 10.22 18.66 9.84
CA ASP A 105 10.61 18.01 11.11
C ASP A 105 9.58 18.25 12.23
N ASP A 106 8.87 19.37 12.21
CA ASP A 106 7.82 19.68 13.19
C ASP A 106 6.58 18.78 13.06
N TYR A 107 6.19 18.44 11.83
CA TYR A 107 5.10 17.50 11.59
C TYR A 107 5.51 16.08 11.98
N LYS A 108 6.75 15.69 11.68
CA LYS A 108 7.33 14.42 12.13
C LYS A 108 7.29 14.30 13.66
N LEU A 109 7.68 15.34 14.40
CA LEU A 109 7.69 15.33 15.86
C LEU A 109 6.30 15.12 16.48
N SER A 110 5.26 15.76 15.93
CA SER A 110 3.88 15.57 16.40
C SER A 110 3.30 14.20 16.02
N PHE A 111 3.62 13.70 14.82
CA PHE A 111 3.27 12.34 14.40
C PHE A 111 3.95 11.29 15.28
N TYR A 112 5.25 11.46 15.59
CA TYR A 112 5.99 10.55 16.48
C TYR A 112 5.37 10.48 17.88
N LYS A 113 4.90 11.62 18.43
CA LYS A 113 4.19 11.67 19.72
C LYS A 113 2.84 10.94 19.68
N THR A 114 2.21 10.85 18.51
CA THR A 114 0.91 10.19 18.32
C THR A 114 1.04 8.67 18.13
N CYS A 115 2.21 8.19 17.70
CA CYS A 115 2.50 6.77 17.48
C CYS A 115 2.67 6.00 18.80
N THR A 116 1.60 5.90 19.59
CA THR A 116 1.54 5.02 20.77
C THR A 116 1.34 3.56 20.35
N ARG A 117 1.55 2.64 21.28
CA ARG A 117 1.31 1.21 21.05
C ARG A 117 -0.13 0.96 20.62
N GLU A 118 -1.09 1.58 21.30
CA GLU A 118 -2.53 1.41 21.07
C GLU A 118 -2.94 1.99 19.73
N PHE A 119 -2.43 3.18 19.39
CA PHE A 119 -2.67 3.81 18.09
C PHE A 119 -2.12 2.95 16.96
N THR A 120 -0.88 2.48 17.08
CA THR A 120 -0.26 1.63 16.05
C THR A 120 -0.96 0.29 15.94
N LYS A 121 -1.36 -0.34 17.05
CA LYS A 121 -2.12 -1.59 17.02
C LYS A 121 -3.44 -1.42 16.26
N LYS A 122 -4.19 -0.35 16.53
CA LYS A 122 -5.44 -0.04 15.81
C LYS A 122 -5.19 0.02 14.30
N TRP A 123 -4.14 0.72 13.88
CA TRP A 123 -3.81 0.85 12.47
C TRP A 123 -3.30 -0.43 11.83
N ILE A 124 -2.58 -1.29 12.57
CA ILE A 124 -2.20 -2.61 12.07
C ILE A 124 -3.43 -3.44 11.70
N GLU A 125 -4.48 -3.44 12.51
CA GLU A 125 -5.73 -4.16 12.18
C GLU A 125 -6.39 -3.55 10.93
N HIS A 126 -6.52 -2.22 10.84
CA HIS A 126 -7.03 -1.57 9.62
C HIS A 126 -6.21 -1.93 8.38
N ILE A 127 -4.87 -1.92 8.49
CA ILE A 127 -3.97 -2.28 7.38
C ILE A 127 -4.18 -3.75 7.00
N LYS A 128 -4.26 -4.66 7.97
CA LYS A 128 -4.49 -6.08 7.72
C LYS A 128 -5.81 -6.32 6.98
N ASP A 129 -6.91 -5.72 7.44
CA ASP A 129 -8.22 -5.89 6.83
C ASP A 129 -8.24 -5.28 5.41
N TYR A 130 -7.67 -4.10 5.23
CA TYR A 130 -7.60 -3.44 3.94
C TYR A 130 -6.70 -4.18 2.95
N ARG A 131 -5.59 -4.77 3.42
CA ARG A 131 -4.74 -5.68 2.62
C ARG A 131 -5.54 -6.87 2.13
N GLN A 132 -6.32 -7.52 3.01
CA GLN A 132 -7.15 -8.65 2.61
C GLN A 132 -8.15 -8.23 1.54
N TRP A 133 -8.83 -7.11 1.72
CA TRP A 133 -9.77 -6.57 0.74
C TRP A 133 -9.13 -6.33 -0.64
N ILE A 134 -7.97 -5.65 -0.72
CA ILE A 134 -7.28 -5.45 -2.01
C ILE A 134 -6.86 -6.80 -2.61
N LYS A 135 -6.39 -7.75 -1.79
CA LYS A 135 -6.01 -9.08 -2.27
C LYS A 135 -7.18 -9.87 -2.85
N GLU A 136 -8.40 -9.72 -2.31
CA GLU A 136 -9.61 -10.30 -2.92
C GLU A 136 -9.87 -9.71 -4.30
N LEU A 137 -9.67 -8.39 -4.50
CA LEU A 137 -9.78 -7.75 -5.81
C LEU A 137 -8.70 -8.20 -6.80
N LEU A 138 -7.59 -8.76 -6.31
CA LEU A 138 -6.47 -9.24 -7.13
C LEU A 138 -6.63 -10.69 -7.60
N LYS A 139 -7.49 -11.49 -6.95
CA LYS A 139 -7.88 -12.82 -7.43
C LYS A 139 -8.55 -12.75 -8.80
#